data_AF-A0A1F9P1L6-F1
#
_entry.id   AF-A0A1F9P1L6-F1
#
_cell.length_a   1.000
_cell.length_b   1.000
_cell.length_c   1.000
_cell.angle_alpha   90.00
_cell.angle_beta   90.00
_cell.angle_gamma   90.00
#
_symmetry.space_group_name_H-M   'P 1'
#
loop_
_entity.id
_entity.type
_entity.pdbx_description
1 polymer ?
#
loop_
_entity_poly.entity_id
_entity_poly.type
_entity_poly.pdbx_seq_one_letter_code
_entity_poly.pdbx_strand_id
1 'polypeptide(L)'
;MEGVVISVDPGICGFGCTVRSERSGKRSVRIDITESGCTLIQKLADQLPDITLQDLFMPLTKNLIFLSAEKAGCHLACSVPVAIVKASEVALGLALPKDTAICFLNPEIYK
;
A
#
# COMPACT_ATOMS: atom_id res chain seq x y z
N MET A 1 -2.24 20.67 -1.29
CA MET A 1 -1.32 19.84 -0.47
C MET A 1 -0.91 18.69 -1.36
N GLU A 2 0.39 18.54 -1.59
CA GLU A 2 0.95 17.51 -2.45
C GLU A 2 0.59 16.11 -1.92
N GLY A 3 0.17 15.21 -2.82
CA GLY A 3 -0.11 13.82 -2.46
C GLY A 3 1.14 13.10 -1.94
N VAL A 4 0.95 12.08 -1.12
CA VAL A 4 2.03 11.22 -0.64
C VAL A 4 2.35 10.20 -1.72
N VAL A 5 3.62 10.03 -2.05
CA VAL A 5 4.07 9.07 -3.07
C VAL A 5 5.08 8.12 -2.44
N ILE A 6 4.87 6.81 -2.62
CA ILE A 6 5.73 5.74 -2.14
C ILE A 6 6.17 4.91 -3.34
N SER A 7 7.47 4.72 -3.51
CA SER A 7 8.02 3.67 -4.38
C SER A 7 8.09 2.36 -3.60
N VAL A 8 7.62 1.27 -4.20
CA VAL A 8 7.54 -0.05 -3.55
C VAL A 8 8.43 -1.04 -4.29
N ASP A 9 9.40 -1.59 -3.56
CA ASP A 9 10.15 -2.78 -3.96
C ASP A 9 9.44 -4.04 -3.40
N PRO A 10 8.91 -4.93 -4.25
CA PRO A 10 8.28 -6.17 -3.83
C PRO A 10 9.27 -7.33 -3.68
N GLY A 11 10.58 -7.08 -3.83
CA GLY A 11 11.63 -8.07 -3.75
C GLY A 11 11.70 -8.95 -4.99
N ILE A 12 11.86 -10.27 -4.78
CA ILE A 12 12.27 -11.21 -5.83
C ILE A 12 11.30 -11.34 -7.02
N CYS A 13 10.02 -10.95 -6.88
CA CYS A 13 9.11 -10.96 -8.02
C CYS A 13 9.43 -9.86 -9.05
N GLY A 14 10.16 -8.81 -8.65
CA GLY A 14 10.65 -7.75 -9.54
C GLY A 14 9.61 -6.77 -10.07
N PHE A 15 8.33 -6.90 -9.68
CA PHE A 15 7.25 -6.05 -10.19
C PHE A 15 7.05 -4.77 -9.35
N GLY A 16 8.09 -3.95 -9.25
CA GLY A 16 8.08 -2.66 -8.57
C GLY A 16 6.93 -1.75 -9.00
N CYS A 17 6.47 -0.87 -8.12
CA CYS A 17 5.39 0.06 -8.45
C CYS A 17 5.48 1.36 -7.65
N THR A 18 4.75 2.38 -8.12
CA THR A 18 4.57 3.64 -7.41
C THR A 18 3.13 3.75 -6.91
N VAL A 19 2.98 3.96 -5.59
CA VAL A 19 1.69 4.19 -4.92
C VAL A 19 1.58 5.66 -4.58
N ARG A 20 0.59 6.35 -5.12
CA ARG A 20 0.24 7.74 -4.80
C ARG A 20 -1.05 7.77 -3.99
N SER A 21 -1.05 8.51 -2.88
CA SER A 21 -2.21 8.76 -2.04
C SER A 21 -2.50 10.27 -1.99
N GLU A 22 -3.67 10.66 -2.48
CA GLU A 22 -4.08 12.05 -2.56
C GLU A 22 -5.41 12.26 -1.84
N ARG A 23 -5.55 13.35 -1.08
CA ARG A 23 -6.81 13.65 -0.39
C ARG A 23 -7.92 13.89 -1.41
N SER A 24 -8.94 13.04 -1.38
CA SER A 24 -10.16 13.19 -2.20
C SER A 24 -11.30 13.86 -1.43
N GLY A 25 -11.14 14.05 -0.12
CA GLY A 25 -12.11 14.71 0.75
C GLY A 25 -11.53 15.06 2.13
N LYS A 26 -12.40 15.51 3.05
CA LYS A 26 -11.96 15.87 4.43
C LYS A 26 -11.36 14.67 5.18
N ARG A 27 -11.91 13.47 4.96
CA ARG A 27 -11.55 12.23 5.66
C ARG A 27 -11.41 11.04 4.70
N SER A 28 -10.96 11.29 3.47
CA SER A 28 -10.76 10.25 2.46
C SER A 28 -9.57 10.57 1.56
N VAL A 29 -9.00 9.52 1.00
CA VAL A 29 -7.92 9.58 0.00
C VAL A 29 -8.27 8.72 -1.20
N ARG A 30 -7.86 9.18 -2.39
CA ARG A 30 -7.77 8.36 -3.60
C ARG A 30 -6.37 7.77 -3.70
N ILE A 31 -6.31 6.54 -4.17
CA ILE A 31 -5.06 5.80 -4.38
C ILE A 31 -4.88 5.56 -5.87
N ASP A 32 -3.72 5.91 -6.39
CA ASP A 32 -3.29 5.58 -7.75
C ASP A 32 -2.05 4.68 -7.65
N ILE A 33 -2.06 3.54 -8.34
CA ILE A 33 -0.91 2.63 -8.44
C ILE A 33 -0.44 2.58 -9.89
N THR A 34 0.83 2.86 -10.12
CA THR A 34 1.42 2.94 -11.47
C THR A 34 2.69 2.11 -11.58
N GLU A 35 3.18 1.90 -12.81
CA GLU A 35 4.47 1.27 -13.14
C GLU A 35 4.59 -0.24 -12.85
N SER A 36 3.61 -0.86 -12.17
CA SER A 36 3.67 -2.29 -11.88
C SER A 36 3.47 -3.15 -13.14
N GLY A 37 4.37 -4.11 -13.34
CA GLY A 37 4.18 -5.22 -14.29
C GLY A 37 3.31 -6.37 -13.74
N CYS A 38 2.89 -6.32 -12.47
CA CYS A 38 2.07 -7.38 -11.86
C CYS A 38 0.58 -7.18 -12.18
N THR A 39 -0.02 -8.12 -12.92
CA THR A 39 -1.45 -8.06 -13.30
C THR A 39 -2.40 -8.06 -12.10
N LEU A 40 -1.99 -8.65 -10.97
CA LEU A 40 -2.79 -8.65 -9.74
C LEU A 40 -2.79 -7.28 -9.06
N ILE A 41 -1.66 -6.56 -9.11
CA ILE A 41 -1.57 -5.19 -8.58
C ILE A 41 -2.29 -4.21 -9.51
N GLN A 42 -2.22 -4.41 -10.82
CA GLN A 42 -3.02 -3.64 -11.78
C GLN A 42 -4.52 -3.82 -11.51
N LYS A 43 -4.97 -5.07 -11.32
CA LYS A 43 -6.36 -5.38 -10.96
C LYS A 43 -6.76 -4.79 -9.60
N LEU A 44 -5.85 -4.76 -8.62
CA LEU A 44 -6.07 -4.07 -7.35
C LEU A 44 -6.29 -2.58 -7.58
N ALA A 45 -5.42 -1.94 -8.37
CA ALA A 45 -5.51 -0.51 -8.70
C ALA A 45 -6.87 -0.16 -9.32
N ASP A 46 -7.35 -0.98 -10.25
CA ASP A 46 -8.64 -0.77 -10.94
C ASP A 46 -9.86 -0.92 -10.01
N GLN A 47 -9.73 -1.70 -8.94
CA GLN A 47 -10.86 -2.08 -8.07
C GLN A 47 -10.88 -1.33 -6.74
N LEU A 48 -9.80 -0.62 -6.41
CA LEU A 48 -9.64 0.03 -5.12
C LEU A 48 -10.49 1.31 -5.07
N PRO A 49 -11.50 1.39 -4.19
CA PRO A 49 -12.25 2.62 -3.99
C PRO A 49 -11.42 3.64 -3.21
N ASP A 50 -11.94 4.87 -3.11
CA ASP A 50 -11.42 5.86 -2.17
C ASP A 50 -11.42 5.28 -0.74
N ILE A 51 -10.29 5.44 -0.03
CA ILE A 51 -10.10 4.95 1.32
C ILE A 51 -10.50 6.02 2.30
N THR A 52 -11.43 5.71 3.21
CA THR A 52 -11.84 6.63 4.26
C THR A 52 -10.96 6.51 5.49
N LEU A 53 -10.98 7.53 6.34
CA LEU A 53 -10.34 7.51 7.65
C LEU A 53 -10.78 6.29 8.49
N GLN A 54 -12.05 5.89 8.40
CA GLN A 54 -12.58 4.77 9.17
C GLN A 54 -12.02 3.42 8.69
N ASP A 55 -11.83 3.26 7.38
CA ASP A 55 -11.31 2.02 6.78
C ASP A 55 -9.93 1.66 7.34
N LEU A 56 -9.09 2.65 7.65
CA LEU A 56 -7.75 2.45 8.22
C LEU A 56 -7.75 1.86 9.64
N PHE A 57 -8.85 1.98 10.38
CA PHE A 57 -8.97 1.44 11.73
C PHE A 57 -9.74 0.11 11.78
N MET A 58 -10.15 -0.42 10.63
CA MET A 58 -10.83 -1.71 10.56
C MET A 58 -9.84 -2.87 10.73
N PRO A 59 -10.22 -3.96 11.43
CA PRO A 59 -9.42 -5.18 11.49
C PRO A 59 -9.10 -5.71 10.09
N LEU A 60 -7.97 -6.40 9.92
CA LEU A 60 -7.46 -6.87 8.63
C LEU A 60 -8.53 -7.59 7.79
N THR A 61 -9.29 -8.51 8.38
CA THR A 61 -10.34 -9.29 7.71
C THR A 61 -11.56 -8.47 7.27
N LYS A 62 -11.65 -7.20 7.67
CA LYS A 62 -12.71 -6.26 7.31
C LYS A 62 -12.17 -5.00 6.65
N ASN A 63 -10.85 -4.90 6.48
CA ASN A 63 -10.20 -3.70 5.98
C ASN A 63 -10.31 -3.66 4.46
N LEU A 64 -10.79 -2.53 3.93
CA LEU A 64 -11.13 -2.37 2.52
C LEU A 64 -9.94 -2.61 1.58
N ILE A 65 -8.74 -2.20 1.98
CA ILE A 65 -7.51 -2.38 1.19
C ILE A 65 -7.19 -3.88 1.07
N PHE A 66 -7.25 -4.61 2.17
CA PHE A 66 -6.94 -6.05 2.19
C PHE A 66 -8.03 -6.90 1.53
N LEU A 67 -9.31 -6.54 1.69
CA LEU A 67 -10.42 -7.20 0.96
C LEU A 67 -10.29 -6.97 -0.56
N SER A 68 -9.87 -5.78 -0.98
CA SER A 68 -9.63 -5.48 -2.40
C SER A 68 -8.43 -6.26 -2.93
N ALA A 69 -7.35 -6.38 -2.14
CA ALA A 69 -6.19 -7.18 -2.48
C ALA A 69 -6.53 -8.68 -2.59
N GLU A 70 -7.34 -9.21 -1.68
CA GLU A 70 -7.86 -10.59 -1.71
C GLU A 70 -8.70 -10.82 -2.98
N LYS A 71 -9.65 -9.92 -3.28
CA LYS A 71 -10.48 -10.00 -4.50
C LYS A 71 -9.64 -9.91 -5.80
N ALA A 72 -8.58 -9.11 -5.78
CA ALA A 72 -7.62 -9.04 -6.87
C ALA A 72 -6.83 -10.35 -7.03
N GLY A 73 -6.64 -11.10 -5.95
CA GLY A 73 -5.86 -12.34 -5.88
C GLY A 73 -4.40 -12.11 -5.54
N CYS A 74 -4.07 -11.00 -4.85
CA CYS A 74 -2.70 -10.62 -4.53
C CYS A 74 -1.99 -11.69 -3.70
N HIS A 75 -0.68 -11.85 -3.92
CA HIS A 75 0.16 -12.67 -3.06
C HIS A 75 0.12 -12.13 -1.61
N LEU A 76 -0.05 -13.03 -0.65
CA LEU A 76 -0.24 -12.69 0.77
C LEU A 76 0.85 -11.75 1.32
N ALA A 77 2.12 -12.02 0.98
CA ALA A 77 3.26 -11.26 1.49
C ALA A 77 3.65 -10.06 0.59
N CYS A 78 2.82 -9.68 -0.38
CA CYS A 78 3.11 -8.51 -1.21
C CYS A 78 3.17 -7.24 -0.33
N SER A 79 4.21 -6.43 -0.52
CA SER A 79 4.39 -5.16 0.21
C SER A 79 3.45 -4.05 -0.24
N VAL A 80 2.84 -4.17 -1.43
CA VAL A 80 2.01 -3.11 -2.04
C VAL A 80 0.75 -2.79 -1.22
N PRO A 81 -0.09 -3.76 -0.77
CA PRO A 81 -1.24 -3.45 0.08
C PRO A 81 -0.87 -2.69 1.37
N VAL A 82 0.26 -3.04 2.00
CA VAL A 82 0.76 -2.34 3.19
C VAL A 82 1.22 -0.93 2.85
N ALA A 83 1.87 -0.72 1.69
CA ALA A 83 2.26 0.60 1.23
C ALA A 83 1.04 1.53 1.03
N ILE A 84 -0.08 1.00 0.55
CA ILE A 84 -1.34 1.77 0.43
C ILE A 84 -1.83 2.25 1.80
N VAL A 85 -1.81 1.38 2.82
CA VAL A 85 -2.16 1.76 4.20
C VAL A 85 -1.24 2.89 4.69
N LYS A 86 0.08 2.71 4.56
CA LYS A 86 1.08 3.70 4.99
C LYS A 86 0.92 5.05 4.29
N ALA A 87 0.73 5.05 2.97
CA ALA A 87 0.51 6.27 2.20
C ALA A 87 -0.77 6.99 2.66
N SER A 88 -1.85 6.23 2.89
CA SER A 88 -3.14 6.76 3.35
C SER A 88 -3.05 7.39 4.74
N GLU A 89 -2.36 6.74 5.68
CA GLU A 89 -2.12 7.27 7.03
C GLU A 89 -1.41 8.63 6.99
N VAL A 90 -0.35 8.73 6.18
CA VAL A 90 0.42 9.98 6.04
C VAL A 90 -0.43 11.05 5.33
N ALA A 91 -1.11 10.71 4.24
CA ALA A 91 -1.93 11.65 3.47
C ALA A 91 -3.11 12.22 4.28
N LEU A 92 -3.64 11.45 5.24
CA LEU A 92 -4.67 11.90 6.19
C LEU A 92 -4.12 12.59 7.44
N GLY A 93 -2.80 12.70 7.59
CA GLY A 93 -2.15 13.34 8.73
C GLY A 93 -2.20 12.52 10.03
N LEU A 94 -2.34 11.19 9.91
CA LEU A 94 -2.37 10.25 11.05
C LEU A 94 -0.96 9.76 11.42
N ALA A 95 -0.02 9.81 10.48
CA ALA A 95 1.36 9.41 10.67
C ALA A 95 2.32 10.39 9.99
N LEU A 96 3.56 10.46 10.50
CA LEU A 96 4.66 11.16 9.82
C LEU A 96 5.25 10.25 8.73
N PRO A 97 5.73 10.81 7.60
CA PRO A 97 6.40 10.05 6.57
C PRO A 97 7.72 9.51 7.10
N LYS A 98 7.89 8.18 7.02
CA LYS A 98 9.15 7.49 7.32
C LYS A 98 9.18 6.17 6.57
N ASP A 99 10.31 5.89 5.92
CA ASP A 99 10.50 4.67 5.16
C ASP A 99 10.50 3.44 6.07
N THR A 100 9.96 2.34 5.53
CA THR A 100 9.96 1.02 6.16
C THR A 100 10.42 0.00 5.13
N ALA A 101 11.21 -0.98 5.57
CA ALA A 101 11.76 -2.02 4.70
C ALA A 101 11.78 -3.36 5.41
N ILE A 102 11.66 -4.44 4.62
CA ILE A 102 11.89 -5.80 5.07
C ILE A 102 13.20 -6.24 4.40
N CYS A 103 14.24 -6.46 5.20
CA CYS A 103 15.56 -6.83 4.70
C CYS A 103 15.97 -8.19 5.25
N PHE A 104 16.44 -9.09 4.39
CA PHE A 104 17.16 -10.28 4.84
C PHE A 104 18.54 -9.86 5.36
N LEU A 105 18.87 -10.30 6.56
CA LEU A 105 20.17 -10.06 7.17
C LEU A 105 21.04 -11.30 7.00
N ASN A 106 22.36 -11.12 6.92
CA ASN A 106 23.28 -12.25 6.90
C ASN A 106 23.15 -13.01 8.24
N PRO A 107 22.85 -14.32 8.24
CA PRO A 107 22.76 -15.12 9.45
C PRO A 107 24.02 -15.07 10.33
N GLU A 108 25.19 -14.82 9.75
CA GLU A 108 26.46 -14.70 10.48
C GLU A 108 26.54 -13.47 11.40
N ILE A 109 25.66 -12.48 11.19
CA ILE A 109 25.54 -11.29 12.05
C ILE A 109 24.70 -11.59 13.32
N TYR A 110 23.98 -12.71 13.35
CA TYR A 110 23.16 -13.17 14.49
C TYR A 110 23.88 -14.23 15.36
N LYS A 111 25.17 -14.02 15.65
CA LYS A 111 25.94 -14.79 16.64
C LYS A 111 26.24 -13.97 17.88
#